data_AF-A0A959E822-F1
#
_entry.id   AF-A0A959E822-F1
#
_cell.length_a   1.000
_cell.length_b   1.000
_cell.length_c   1.000
_cell.angle_alpha   90.00
_cell.angle_beta   90.00
_cell.angle_gamma   90.00
#
_symmetry.space_group_name_H-M   'P 1'
#
loop_
_entity.id
_entity.type
_entity.pdbx_description
1 polymer ?
#
loop_
_entity_poly.entity_id
_entity_poly.type
_entity_poly.pdbx_seq_one_letter_code
_entity_poly.pdbx_strand_id
1 'polypeptide(L)'
;MTSPAGAMTRDFADRNMLVAYVRQEFPASESVDGHVAGQRGGRKAALAALALVDPAAYARTRNHLDGSVTRLSPYVRHGVLTLA
;
A
#
# COMPACT_ATOMS: atom_id res chain seq x y z
N MET A 1 -4.27 -10.74 24.84
CA MET A 1 -3.21 -11.68 24.42
C MET A 1 -2.22 -10.88 23.59
N THR A 2 -1.15 -10.41 24.24
CA THR A 2 -0.10 -9.63 23.59
C THR A 2 0.79 -10.62 22.85
N SER A 3 0.86 -10.51 21.52
CA SER A 3 1.75 -11.32 20.69
C SER A 3 3.20 -11.17 21.20
N PRO A 4 3.99 -12.26 21.30
CA PRO A 4 5.38 -12.17 21.75
C PRO A 4 6.17 -11.27 20.79
N ALA A 5 6.97 -10.37 21.37
CA ALA A 5 7.74 -9.38 20.61
C ALA A 5 8.54 -10.06 19.49
N GLY A 6 8.12 -9.84 18.23
CA GLY A 6 8.85 -10.22 17.02
C GLY A 6 8.07 -11.09 16.02
N ALA A 7 7.07 -11.86 16.43
CA ALA A 7 6.31 -12.72 15.52
C ALA A 7 4.93 -12.11 15.21
N MET A 8 4.83 -11.35 14.12
CA MET A 8 3.54 -10.85 13.62
C MET A 8 2.86 -11.90 12.74
N THR A 9 1.54 -12.05 12.91
CA THR A 9 0.70 -12.88 12.04
C THR A 9 0.78 -12.39 10.60
N ARG A 10 0.92 -13.33 9.65
CA ARG A 10 1.04 -13.02 8.20
C ARG A 10 -0.13 -13.56 7.38
N ASP A 11 -0.84 -14.55 7.89
CA ASP A 11 -1.95 -15.20 7.20
C ASP A 11 -3.28 -14.64 7.72
N PHE A 12 -4.05 -14.04 6.82
CA PHE A 12 -5.36 -13.47 7.11
C PHE A 12 -6.37 -13.93 6.06
N ALA A 13 -7.60 -14.24 6.49
CA ALA A 13 -8.66 -14.64 5.57
C ALA A 13 -9.03 -13.53 4.58
N ASP A 14 -9.00 -12.28 5.04
CA ASP A 14 -9.27 -11.10 4.22
C ASP A 14 -8.56 -9.84 4.75
N ARG A 15 -8.71 -8.73 4.01
CA ARG A 15 -8.13 -7.43 4.36
C ARG A 15 -8.73 -6.85 5.65
N ASN A 16 -9.99 -7.08 5.94
CA ASN A 16 -10.63 -6.51 7.13
C ASN A 16 -10.04 -7.16 8.39
N MET A 17 -9.77 -8.46 8.35
CA MET A 17 -9.06 -9.16 9.42
C MET A 17 -7.62 -8.64 9.61
N LEU A 18 -6.87 -8.44 8.51
CA LEU A 18 -5.54 -7.83 8.58
C LEU A 18 -5.59 -6.43 9.20
N VAL A 19 -6.54 -5.59 8.78
CA VAL A 19 -6.69 -4.22 9.31
C VAL A 19 -7.01 -4.25 10.81
N ALA A 20 -7.97 -5.08 11.23
CA ALA A 20 -8.33 -5.20 12.64
C ALA A 20 -7.13 -5.65 13.49
N TYR A 21 -6.35 -6.61 13.00
CA TYR A 21 -5.13 -7.07 13.67
C TYR A 21 -4.08 -5.98 13.80
N VAL A 22 -3.75 -5.26 12.71
CA VAL A 22 -2.75 -4.19 12.74
C VAL A 22 -3.16 -3.07 13.70
N ARG A 23 -4.45 -2.70 13.74
CA ARG A 23 -4.95 -1.70 14.69
C ARG A 23 -4.77 -2.12 16.15
N GLN A 24 -5.02 -3.39 16.44
CA GLN A 24 -4.84 -3.96 17.78
C GLN A 24 -3.37 -3.99 18.19
N GLU A 25 -2.46 -4.34 17.28
CA GLU A 25 -1.03 -4.45 17.56
C GLU A 25 -0.33 -3.08 17.66
N PHE A 26 -0.87 -2.04 17.00
CA PHE A 26 -0.29 -0.69 16.99
C PHE A 26 -1.26 0.39 17.50
N PRO A 27 -1.71 0.32 18.76
CA PRO A 27 -2.71 1.25 19.32
C PRO A 27 -2.22 2.70 19.36
N ALA A 28 -0.92 2.94 19.48
CA ALA A 28 -0.33 4.28 19.46
C ALA A 28 -0.41 4.96 18.08
N SER A 29 -0.43 4.18 16.99
CA SER A 29 -0.63 4.72 15.65
C SER A 29 -2.11 4.98 15.38
N GLU A 30 -2.98 4.05 15.79
CA GLU A 30 -4.43 4.18 15.63
C GLU A 30 -4.99 5.42 16.35
N SER A 31 -4.42 5.80 17.49
CA SER A 31 -4.83 7.03 18.21
C SER A 31 -4.40 8.33 17.52
N VAL A 32 -3.40 8.28 16.63
CA VAL A 32 -2.94 9.43 15.84
C VAL A 32 -3.78 9.57 14.58
N ASP A 33 -3.88 8.50 13.78
CA ASP A 33 -4.69 8.44 12.58
C ASP A 33 -5.04 6.99 12.23
N GLY A 34 -6.33 6.65 12.31
CA GLY A 34 -6.85 5.33 11.96
C GLY A 34 -7.09 5.13 10.45
N HIS A 35 -6.66 6.06 9.59
CA HIS A 35 -6.83 5.96 8.14
C HIS A 35 -6.10 4.75 7.56
N VAL A 36 -6.81 3.95 6.77
CA VAL A 36 -6.25 2.81 6.06
C VAL A 36 -6.28 3.06 4.56
N ALA A 37 -5.10 3.21 3.95
CA ALA A 37 -4.96 3.45 2.52
C ALA A 37 -5.70 2.39 1.68
N GLY A 38 -6.48 2.82 0.68
CA GLY A 38 -7.26 1.94 -0.20
C GLY A 38 -6.43 1.08 -1.16
N GLN A 39 -5.11 1.31 -1.23
CA GLN A 39 -4.21 0.59 -2.12
C GLN A 39 -4.20 -0.92 -1.83
N ARG A 40 -4.21 -1.73 -2.88
CA ARG A 40 -4.20 -3.18 -2.79
C ARG A 40 -2.79 -3.71 -3.05
N GLY A 41 -2.36 -4.68 -2.24
CA GLY A 41 -1.11 -5.38 -2.47
C GLY A 41 -1.22 -6.42 -3.61
N GLY A 42 -0.08 -7.04 -3.93
CA GLY A 42 0.00 -8.18 -4.84
C GLY A 42 0.12 -7.82 -6.33
N ARG A 43 0.58 -8.81 -7.10
CA ARG A 43 0.93 -8.65 -8.52
C ARG A 43 -0.24 -8.22 -9.40
N LYS A 44 -1.43 -8.77 -9.16
CA LYS A 44 -2.64 -8.42 -9.95
C LYS A 44 -2.98 -6.93 -9.83
N ALA A 45 -2.99 -6.39 -8.61
CA ALA A 45 -3.25 -4.97 -8.38
C ALA A 45 -2.14 -4.09 -8.98
N ALA A 46 -0.88 -4.53 -8.88
CA ALA A 46 0.26 -3.83 -9.46
C ALA A 46 0.16 -3.71 -10.99
N LEU A 47 -0.18 -4.80 -11.68
CA LEU A 47 -0.35 -4.80 -13.14
C LEU A 47 -1.55 -3.94 -13.57
N ALA A 48 -2.66 -3.98 -12.83
CA ALA A 48 -3.80 -3.11 -13.09
C ALA A 48 -3.43 -1.62 -12.93
N ALA A 49 -2.68 -1.27 -11.89
CA ALA A 49 -2.18 0.09 -11.69
C ALA A 49 -1.20 0.51 -12.80
N LEU A 50 -0.32 -0.39 -13.23
CA LEU A 50 0.64 -0.12 -14.31
C LEU A 50 -0.07 0.14 -15.65
N ALA A 51 -1.12 -0.62 -15.95
CA ALA A 51 -1.91 -0.44 -17.18
C ALA A 51 -2.63 0.92 -17.25
N LEU A 52 -2.83 1.60 -16.13
CA LEU A 52 -3.47 2.92 -16.06
C LEU A 52 -2.47 4.09 -16.15
N VAL A 53 -1.17 3.83 -16.26
CA VAL A 53 -0.16 4.89 -16.33
C VAL A 53 -0.28 5.64 -17.66
N ASP A 54 -0.43 6.95 -17.58
CA ASP A 54 -0.27 7.89 -18.68
C ASP A 54 1.04 8.68 -18.51
N PRO A 55 2.12 8.32 -19.24
CA PRO A 55 3.40 9.02 -19.14
C PRO A 55 3.31 10.49 -19.56
N ALA A 56 2.45 10.83 -20.52
CA ALA A 56 2.34 12.19 -21.03
C ALA A 56 1.64 13.10 -20.01
N ALA A 57 0.56 12.62 -19.37
CA ALA A 57 -0.09 13.34 -18.27
C ALA A 57 0.85 13.52 -17.06
N TYR A 58 1.58 12.47 -16.68
CA TYR A 58 2.58 12.57 -15.62
C TYR A 58 3.65 13.62 -15.96
N ALA A 59 4.22 13.61 -17.17
CA ALA A 59 5.24 14.57 -17.58
C ALA A 59 4.77 16.02 -17.46
N ARG A 60 3.51 16.31 -17.84
CA ARG A 60 2.92 17.66 -17.75
C ARG A 60 2.67 18.12 -16.30
N THR A 61 2.46 17.19 -15.37
CA THR A 61 1.97 17.48 -14.00
C THR A 61 2.94 17.05 -12.90
N ARG A 62 4.16 16.62 -13.24
CA ARG A 62 5.13 16.00 -12.31
C ARG A 62 5.50 16.83 -11.08
N ASN A 63 5.29 18.15 -11.12
CA ASN A 63 5.58 19.07 -10.00
C ASN A 63 4.30 19.64 -9.35
N HIS A 64 3.13 19.17 -9.76
CA HIS A 64 1.87 19.58 -9.15
C HIS A 64 1.60 18.70 -7.94
N LEU A 65 1.14 19.29 -6.84
CA LEU A 65 0.84 18.55 -5.60
C LEU A 65 -0.28 17.52 -5.79
N ASP A 66 -1.17 17.75 -6.75
CA ASP A 66 -2.30 16.92 -7.16
C ASP A 66 -2.14 16.36 -8.59
N GLY A 67 -0.90 16.27 -9.08
CA GLY A 67 -0.59 15.81 -10.42
C GLY A 67 -0.92 14.33 -10.68
N SER A 68 -0.70 13.90 -11.92
CA SER A 68 -0.96 12.54 -12.40
C SER A 68 0.12 11.54 -11.93
N VAL A 69 0.34 11.44 -10.61
CA VAL A 69 1.28 10.49 -10.00
C VAL A 69 0.84 9.04 -10.27
N THR A 70 1.78 8.21 -10.69
CA THR A 70 1.53 6.81 -11.11
C THR A 70 1.13 5.88 -9.96
N ARG A 71 1.46 6.26 -8.71
CA ARG A 71 1.26 5.44 -7.50
C ARG A 71 1.89 4.04 -7.56
N LEU A 72 2.92 3.86 -8.40
CA LEU A 72 3.62 2.57 -8.55
C LEU A 72 4.77 2.33 -7.56
N SER A 73 5.20 3.36 -6.83
CA SER A 73 6.34 3.28 -5.90
C SER A 73 6.28 2.12 -4.89
N PRO A 74 5.14 1.78 -4.25
CA PRO A 74 5.08 0.64 -3.33
C PRO A 74 5.28 -0.72 -4.05
N TYR A 75 4.81 -0.86 -5.28
CA TYR A 75 5.00 -2.12 -6.03
C TYR A 75 6.44 -2.30 -6.49
N VAL A 76 7.11 -1.22 -6.90
CA VAL A 76 8.53 -1.25 -7.29
C VAL A 76 9.42 -1.46 -6.06
N ARG A 77 9.21 -0.69 -4.98
CA ARG A 77 10.00 -0.77 -3.74
C ARG A 77 10.01 -2.19 -3.16
N HIS A 78 8.88 -2.89 -3.22
CA HIS A 78 8.74 -4.23 -2.65
C HIS A 78 8.94 -5.35 -3.68
N GLY A 79 9.46 -5.06 -4.88
CA GLY A 79 9.78 -6.07 -5.89
C GLY A 79 8.57 -6.78 -6.51
N VAL A 80 7.36 -6.24 -6.34
CA VAL A 80 6.14 -6.77 -6.98
C VAL A 80 6.18 -6.53 -8.49
N LEU A 81 6.72 -5.38 -8.89
CA LEU A 81 7.13 -5.04 -10.25
C LEU A 81 8.64 -4.84 -10.27
N THR A 82 9.28 -5.27 -11.36
CA THR A 82 10.70 -5.06 -11.62
C THR A 82 10.88 -4.09 -12.77
N LEU A 83 12.00 -3.39 -12.80
CA LEU A 83 12.42 -2.60 -13.95
C LEU A 83 13.09 -3.55 -14.97
N ALA A 84 12.95 -3.24 -16.25
CA ALA A 84 13.56 -4.00 -17.35
C ALA A 84 14.98 -3.52 -17.63
#